data_AF-A0A378LR18-F1
#
_entry.id   AF-A0A378LR18-F1
#
_cell.length_a   1.000
_cell.length_b   1.000
_cell.length_c   1.000
_cell.angle_alpha   90.00
_cell.angle_beta   90.00
_cell.angle_gamma   90.00
#
_symmetry.space_group_name_H-M   'P 1'
#
loop_
_entity.id
_entity.type
_entity.pdbx_description
1 polymer ?
#
loop_
_entity_poly.entity_id
_entity_poly.type
_entity_poly.pdbx_seq_one_letter_code
_entity_poly.pdbx_strand_id
1 'polypeptide(L)'
;MRAFDPSDIKTKKEIENIQNRLNTIIALAIEKEKTSQLFEAKQLYTEAQHLSFHAGEGLRVKIINEEADIKTWHWINKKIETLHK
;
A
#
# COMPACT_ATOMS: atom_id res chain seq x y z
N MET A 1 -24.69 10.33 0.38
CA MET A 1 -23.22 10.39 0.30
C MET A 1 -22.72 11.31 1.40
N ARG A 2 -22.02 10.79 2.41
CA ARG A 2 -21.51 11.60 3.55
C ARG A 2 -20.05 11.94 3.24
N ALA A 3 -19.74 13.22 3.10
CA ALA A 3 -18.38 13.68 2.94
C ALA A 3 -17.56 13.35 4.20
N PHE A 4 -16.31 12.93 4.01
CA PHE A 4 -15.38 12.61 5.09
C PHE A 4 -15.08 13.86 5.91
N ASP A 5 -15.33 13.80 7.21
CA ASP A 5 -14.99 14.87 8.13
C ASP A 5 -13.53 14.69 8.56
N PRO A 6 -12.60 15.58 8.16
CA PRO A 6 -11.17 15.49 8.51
C PRO A 6 -10.90 15.64 10.01
N SER A 7 -11.95 15.90 10.81
CA SER A 7 -11.94 15.97 12.27
C SER A 7 -12.13 14.61 12.95
N ASP A 8 -12.43 13.55 12.19
CA ASP A 8 -12.72 12.23 12.76
C ASP A 8 -11.43 11.49 13.12
N ILE A 9 -11.06 11.56 14.40
CA ILE A 9 -9.87 10.91 15.00
C ILE A 9 -9.83 9.42 14.69
N LYS A 10 -11.00 8.76 14.59
CA LYS A 10 -11.08 7.32 14.28
C LYS A 10 -10.63 7.04 12.85
N THR A 11 -11.09 7.86 11.91
CA THR A 11 -10.71 7.77 10.50
C THR A 11 -9.20 7.98 10.33
N LYS A 12 -8.62 9.00 10.99
CA LYS A 12 -7.15 9.22 10.98
C LYS A 12 -6.36 8.02 11.49
N LYS A 13 -6.79 7.45 12.61
CA LYS A 13 -6.12 6.28 13.21
C LYS A 13 -6.23 5.03 12.34
N GLU A 14 -7.35 4.86 11.64
CA GLU A 14 -7.52 3.76 10.67
C GLU A 14 -6.61 3.94 9.45
N ILE A 15 -6.47 5.16 8.93
CA ILE A 15 -5.55 5.47 7.83
C ILE A 15 -4.10 5.19 8.24
N GLU A 16 -3.68 5.68 9.41
CA GLU A 16 -2.34 5.43 9.95
C GLU A 16 -2.07 3.93 10.12
N ASN A 17 -3.03 3.17 10.64
CA ASN A 17 -2.89 1.72 10.79
C ASN A 17 -2.70 1.01 9.43
N ILE A 18 -3.40 1.47 8.39
CA ILE A 18 -3.31 0.89 7.06
C ILE A 18 -1.98 1.24 6.40
N GLN A 19 -1.51 2.49 6.55
CA GLN A 19 -0.20 2.90 6.08
C GLN A 19 0.93 2.17 6.80
N ASN A 20 0.83 2.00 8.13
CA ASN A 20 1.80 1.22 8.91
C ASN A 20 1.85 -0.24 8.44
N ARG A 21 0.68 -0.84 8.18
CA ARG A 21 0.60 -2.20 7.65
C ARG A 21 1.20 -2.30 6.25
N LEU A 22 0.91 -1.34 5.37
CA LEU A 22 1.50 -1.26 4.03
C LEU A 22 3.02 -1.18 4.09
N ASN A 23 3.56 -0.26 4.88
CA ASN A 23 5.00 -0.09 5.06
C ASN A 23 5.68 -1.35 5.61
N THR A 24 5.02 -2.04 6.55
CA THR A 24 5.52 -3.30 7.10
C THR A 24 5.61 -4.40 6.03
N ILE A 25 4.56 -4.53 5.21
CA ILE A 25 4.53 -5.54 4.13
C ILE A 25 5.58 -5.22 3.06
N ILE A 26 5.75 -3.95 2.69
CA ILE A 26 6.79 -3.52 1.75
C ILE A 26 8.19 -3.83 2.31
N ALA A 27 8.45 -3.51 3.59
CA ALA A 27 9.73 -3.80 4.22
C ALA A 27 10.01 -5.32 4.22
N LEU A 28 9.00 -6.13 4.52
CA LEU A 28 9.13 -7.60 4.46
C LEU A 28 9.39 -8.08 3.03
N ALA A 29 8.69 -7.54 2.04
CA ALA A 29 8.90 -7.88 0.63
C ALA A 29 10.34 -7.59 0.17
N ILE A 30 10.90 -6.46 0.61
CA ILE A 30 12.30 -6.07 0.32
C ILE A 30 13.28 -7.06 0.96
N GLU A 31 13.07 -7.46 2.22
CA GLU A 31 13.93 -8.46 2.88
C GLU A 31 13.84 -9.83 2.21
N LYS A 32 12.65 -10.21 1.74
CA LYS A 32 12.44 -11.44 0.95
C LYS A 32 13.12 -11.37 -0.42
N GLU A 33 13.13 -10.20 -1.06
CA GLU A 33 13.86 -9.95 -2.29
C GLU A 33 15.38 -10.09 -2.07
N LYS A 34 15.93 -9.50 -0.99
CA LYS A 34 17.35 -9.63 -0.62
C LYS A 34 17.77 -11.07 -0.34
N THR A 35 16.89 -11.86 0.26
CA THR A 35 17.13 -13.28 0.58
C THR A 35 16.85 -14.22 -0.60
N SER A 36 16.62 -13.67 -1.81
CA SER A 36 16.31 -14.40 -3.04
C SER A 36 15.01 -15.24 -2.97
N GLN A 37 14.13 -14.93 -2.03
CA GLN A 37 12.80 -15.55 -1.89
C GLN A 37 11.80 -14.82 -2.78
N LEU A 38 12.05 -14.84 -4.10
CA LEU A 38 11.36 -14.01 -5.09
C LEU A 38 9.85 -14.28 -5.16
N PHE A 39 9.42 -15.53 -4.96
CA PHE A 39 8.01 -15.89 -4.92
C PHE A 39 7.28 -15.24 -3.73
N GLU A 40 7.87 -15.32 -2.54
CA GLU A 40 7.31 -14.70 -1.32
C GLU A 40 7.35 -13.18 -1.42
N ALA A 41 8.45 -12.61 -1.93
CA ALA A 41 8.56 -11.17 -2.18
C ALA A 41 7.44 -10.69 -3.12
N LYS A 42 7.16 -11.44 -4.20
CA LYS A 42 6.08 -11.12 -5.14
C LYS A 42 4.70 -11.20 -4.49
N GLN A 43 4.43 -12.22 -3.69
CA GLN A 43 3.17 -12.32 -2.95
C GLN A 43 2.96 -11.10 -2.04
N LEU A 44 4.01 -10.70 -1.31
CA LEU A 44 3.98 -9.55 -0.42
C LEU A 44 3.81 -8.23 -1.18
N TYR A 45 4.49 -8.04 -2.32
CA TYR A 45 4.26 -6.87 -3.17
C TYR A 45 2.84 -6.83 -3.73
N THR A 46 2.25 -7.99 -4.06
CA THR A 46 0.85 -8.07 -4.52
C THR A 46 -0.12 -7.72 -3.38
N GLU A 47 0.13 -8.17 -2.15
CA GLU A 47 -0.65 -7.77 -0.97
C GLU A 47 -0.54 -6.25 -0.71
N ALA A 48 0.67 -5.69 -0.83
CA ALA A 48 0.91 -4.26 -0.72
C ALA A 48 0.15 -3.47 -1.81
N GLN A 49 0.11 -4.00 -3.05
CA GLN A 49 -0.66 -3.41 -4.14
C GLN A 49 -2.16 -3.37 -3.82
N HIS A 50 -2.72 -4.46 -3.28
CA HIS A 50 -4.13 -4.48 -2.86
C HIS A 50 -4.42 -3.51 -1.72
N LEU A 51 -3.52 -3.38 -0.75
CA LEU A 51 -3.67 -2.40 0.33
C LEU A 51 -3.56 -0.96 -0.17
N SER A 52 -2.76 -0.73 -1.21
CA SER A 52 -2.64 0.56 -1.89
C SER A 52 -3.84 0.86 -2.81
N PHE A 53 -4.46 -0.16 -3.41
CA PHE A 53 -5.59 -0.03 -4.37
C PHE A 53 -6.98 -0.27 -3.75
N HIS A 54 -7.10 -0.63 -2.46
CA HIS A 54 -8.40 -0.83 -1.82
C HIS A 54 -9.12 0.51 -1.59
N ALA A 55 -9.70 1.04 -2.67
CA ALA A 55 -10.43 2.29 -2.77
C ALA A 55 -11.58 2.21 -3.81
N GLY A 56 -12.36 1.13 -3.81
CA GLY A 56 -13.60 1.05 -4.61
C GLY A 56 -14.76 1.75 -3.91
N GLU A 57 -15.37 2.73 -4.59
CA GLU A 57 -16.59 3.47 -4.23
C GLU A 57 -16.42 4.65 -3.25
N GLY A 58 -15.92 5.78 -3.76
CA GLY A 58 -16.00 7.07 -3.05
C GLY A 58 -14.97 7.26 -1.93
N LEU A 59 -13.94 6.41 -1.89
CA LEU A 59 -12.87 6.36 -0.91
C LEU A 59 -11.86 7.52 -1.05
N ARG A 60 -12.33 8.76 -0.85
CA ARG A 60 -11.51 9.96 -0.56
C ARG A 60 -10.71 9.86 0.78
N VAL A 61 -10.44 8.66 1.31
CA VAL A 61 -10.22 8.46 2.75
C VAL A 61 -8.77 8.24 3.15
N LYS A 62 -7.92 7.59 2.35
CA LYS A 62 -6.61 7.11 2.87
C LYS A 62 -5.38 7.80 2.29
N ILE A 63 -5.63 8.87 1.55
CA ILE A 63 -4.57 9.68 0.96
C ILE A 63 -4.24 10.79 1.95
N ILE A 64 -3.15 10.63 2.70
CA ILE A 64 -2.57 11.74 3.46
C ILE A 64 -1.71 12.60 2.51
N ASN A 65 -1.06 11.95 1.53
CA ASN A 65 -0.25 12.61 0.51
C ASN A 65 -0.39 11.88 -0.84
N GLU A 66 -1.29 12.40 -1.68
CA GLU A 66 -1.70 11.80 -2.96
C GLU A 66 -0.53 11.45 -3.86
N GLU A 67 0.45 12.35 -3.91
CA GLU A 67 1.61 12.16 -4.77
C GLU A 67 2.52 11.03 -4.26
N ALA A 68 2.71 10.93 -2.94
CA ALA A 68 3.53 9.87 -2.33
C ALA A 68 2.86 8.49 -2.44
N ASP A 69 1.53 8.44 -2.24
CA ASP A 69 0.76 7.21 -2.30
C ASP A 69 0.72 6.67 -3.74
N ILE A 70 0.53 7.55 -4.74
CA ILE A 70 0.59 7.20 -6.16
C ILE A 70 1.99 6.72 -6.56
N LYS A 71 3.06 7.41 -6.13
CA LYS A 71 4.44 6.97 -6.39
C LYS A 71 4.72 5.59 -5.79
N THR A 72 4.21 5.32 -4.59
CA THR A 72 4.36 4.02 -3.92
C THR A 72 3.65 2.92 -4.70
N TRP A 73 2.42 3.17 -5.17
CA TRP A 73 1.69 2.21 -6.00
C TRP A 73 2.42 1.89 -7.30
N HIS A 74 2.89 2.91 -8.03
CA HIS A 74 3.66 2.71 -9.26
C HIS A 74 4.97 1.95 -9.01
N TRP A 75 5.65 2.23 -7.90
CA TRP A 75 6.87 1.51 -7.53
C TRP A 75 6.59 0.03 -7.23
N ILE A 76 5.53 -0.29 -6.49
CA ILE A 76 5.11 -1.68 -6.22
C ILE A 76 4.83 -2.42 -7.53
N ASN A 77 4.08 -1.81 -8.45
CA ASN A 77 3.77 -2.42 -9.75
C ASN A 77 5.04 -2.75 -10.53
N LYS A 78 5.99 -1.80 -10.61
CA LYS A 78 7.27 -2.01 -11.29
C LYS A 78 8.07 -3.15 -10.66
N LYS A 79 8.03 -3.30 -9.33
CA LYS A 79 8.66 -4.42 -8.63
C LYS A 79 8.03 -5.76 -9.01
N ILE A 80 6.70 -5.85 -9.03
CA ILE A 80 5.98 -7.06 -9.46
C ILE A 80 6.31 -7.42 -10.92
N GLU A 81 6.39 -6.44 -11.81
CA GLU A 81 6.78 -6.65 -13.22
C GLU A 81 8.22 -7.15 -13.36
N THR A 82 9.14 -6.61 -12.55
CA THR A 82 10.55 -7.02 -12.57
C THR A 82 10.71 -8.47 -12.11
N LEU A 83 9.92 -8.89 -11.12
CA LEU A 83 9.90 -10.27 -10.61
C LEU A 83 9.19 -11.28 -11.54
N HIS A 84 8.59 -10.83 -12.64
CA HIS A 84 7.98 -11.70 -13.66
C HIS A 84 8.92 -12.05 -14.82
N LYS A 85 10.06 -11.36 -14.96
CA LYS A 85 11.08 -11.65 -15.96
C LYS A 85 12.13 -12.61 -15.41
#